data_AF-A0A846T3N9-F1
#
_entry.id   AF-A0A846T3N9-F1
#
_cell.length_a   1.000
_cell.length_b   1.000
_cell.length_c   1.000
_cell.angle_alpha   90.00
_cell.angle_beta   90.00
_cell.angle_gamma   90.00
#
_symmetry.space_group_name_H-M   'P 1'
#
loop_
_entity.id
_entity.type
_entity.pdbx_description
1 polymer ?
#
loop_
_entity_poly.entity_id
_entity_poly.type
_entity_poly.pdbx_seq_one_letter_code
_entity_poly.pdbx_strand_id
1 'polypeptide(L)'
;MSIDVVGDIQEKTGGNYAMDASSAIHIKAGQTVVIEASSQLTIKVGGNFVTIGSAGVSIKGASVAIKADGIVSIDGSMVNINCGGSGASAGSGAGSSPGAPTDPTAPLEAATADPGELSDAAATPEQKEAKTPDSVTVGGYEPDSSSGGSSSSSSSAGNSQAEALNEAAESAAPFCERCEEARREQEQQQAGGTS
;
A
#
# COMPACT_ATOMS: atom_id res chain seq x y z
N MET A 1 29.29 -5.67 -8.81
CA MET A 1 28.28 -5.69 -9.90
C MET A 1 27.16 -4.75 -9.48
N SER A 2 26.58 -3.98 -10.40
CA SER A 2 25.46 -3.07 -10.13
C SER A 2 24.31 -3.37 -11.09
N ILE A 3 23.09 -3.07 -10.65
CA ILE A 3 21.88 -3.14 -11.47
C ILE A 3 21.33 -1.72 -11.55
N ASP A 4 21.23 -1.20 -12.76
CA ASP A 4 20.56 0.08 -13.06
C ASP A 4 19.35 -0.21 -13.94
N VAL A 5 18.17 0.20 -13.47
CA VAL A 5 16.91 0.03 -14.19
C VAL A 5 16.23 1.38 -14.30
N VAL A 6 15.88 1.77 -15.53
CA VAL A 6 15.22 3.05 -15.83
C VAL A 6 13.71 2.97 -15.64
N GLY A 7 13.14 1.78 -15.85
CA GLY A 7 11.71 1.49 -15.70
C GLY A 7 11.37 0.77 -14.39
N ASP A 8 10.33 -0.05 -14.44
CA ASP A 8 9.81 -0.73 -13.25
C ASP A 8 10.56 -2.03 -12.94
N ILE A 9 10.74 -2.31 -11.66
CA ILE A 9 11.10 -3.64 -11.15
C ILE A 9 9.86 -4.21 -10.46
N GLN A 10 9.41 -5.38 -10.92
CA GLN A 10 8.32 -6.14 -10.32
C GLN A 10 8.86 -7.52 -9.92
N GLU A 11 8.86 -7.82 -8.63
CA GLU A 11 9.38 -9.09 -8.11
C GLU A 11 8.29 -9.89 -7.41
N LYS A 12 8.15 -11.17 -7.77
CA LYS A 12 7.22 -12.11 -7.15
C LYS A 12 7.98 -13.36 -6.74
N THR A 13 8.00 -13.63 -5.44
CA THR A 13 8.62 -14.83 -4.87
C THR A 13 7.53 -15.80 -4.41
N GLY A 14 7.66 -17.09 -4.75
CA GLY A 14 6.71 -18.13 -4.31
C GLY A 14 6.93 -18.61 -2.87
N GLY A 15 8.10 -18.32 -2.30
CA GLY A 15 8.48 -18.64 -0.92
C GLY A 15 9.03 -17.41 -0.20
N ASN A 16 10.10 -17.58 0.57
CA ASN A 16 10.70 -16.48 1.34
C ASN A 16 11.48 -15.52 0.42
N TYR A 17 11.24 -14.22 0.58
CA TYR A 17 12.13 -13.18 0.07
C TYR A 17 13.06 -12.72 1.20
N ALA A 18 14.34 -13.06 1.09
CA ALA A 18 15.34 -12.83 2.13
C ALA A 18 16.51 -12.01 1.57
N MET A 19 16.81 -10.90 2.24
CA MET A 19 17.96 -10.05 1.95
C MET A 19 18.93 -10.10 3.13
N ASP A 20 20.22 -10.27 2.84
CA ASP A 20 21.32 -10.17 3.79
C ASP A 20 22.37 -9.21 3.23
N ALA A 21 22.77 -8.24 4.04
CA ALA A 21 23.73 -7.21 3.66
C ALA A 21 24.71 -6.98 4.81
N SER A 22 26.01 -7.01 4.50
CA SER A 22 27.07 -6.93 5.50
C SER A 22 27.18 -5.58 6.20
N SER A 23 26.65 -4.50 5.61
CA SER A 23 26.80 -3.14 6.12
C SER A 23 25.46 -2.41 6.22
N ALA A 24 24.79 -2.16 5.09
CA ALA A 24 23.56 -1.38 5.07
C ALA A 24 22.69 -1.74 3.88
N ILE A 25 21.38 -1.52 4.03
CA ILE A 25 20.39 -1.51 2.95
C ILE A 25 19.76 -0.11 2.96
N HIS A 26 19.83 0.59 1.83
CA HIS A 26 19.21 1.90 1.66
C HIS A 26 17.97 1.77 0.79
N ILE A 27 16.79 2.07 1.35
CA ILE A 27 15.52 2.10 0.63
C ILE A 27 15.10 3.56 0.53
N LYS A 28 15.11 4.12 -0.68
CA LYS A 28 14.67 5.48 -0.96
C LYS A 28 13.58 5.43 -2.03
N ALA A 29 12.40 5.94 -1.69
CA ALA A 29 11.35 6.23 -2.66
C ALA A 29 11.28 7.74 -2.90
N GLY A 30 10.92 8.13 -4.13
CA GLY A 30 10.64 9.54 -4.43
C GLY A 30 9.42 10.04 -3.65
N GLN A 31 8.32 9.27 -3.66
CA GLN A 31 7.05 9.64 -3.05
C GLN A 31 6.67 8.73 -1.86
N THR A 32 6.56 7.42 -2.08
CA THR A 32 5.96 6.50 -1.10
C THR A 32 6.67 5.15 -1.04
N VAL A 33 6.79 4.59 0.17
CA VAL A 33 7.10 3.18 0.41
C VAL A 33 5.90 2.54 1.07
N VAL A 34 5.41 1.43 0.51
CA VAL A 34 4.29 0.65 1.08
C VAL A 34 4.81 -0.75 1.42
N ILE A 35 4.62 -1.18 2.67
CA ILE A 35 5.04 -2.51 3.16
C ILE A 35 3.83 -3.14 3.82
N GLU A 36 3.34 -4.22 3.23
CA GLU A 36 2.14 -4.91 3.68
C GLU A 36 2.46 -6.34 4.08
N ALA A 37 1.84 -6.79 5.17
CA ALA A 37 1.89 -8.16 5.63
C ALA A 37 0.49 -8.56 6.09
N SER A 38 0.06 -9.78 5.75
CA SER A 38 -1.28 -10.26 6.08
C SER A 38 -1.47 -10.54 7.57
N SER A 39 -0.39 -10.94 8.27
CA SER A 39 -0.46 -11.39 9.66
C SER A 39 0.31 -10.48 10.61
N GLN A 40 1.57 -10.18 10.30
CA GLN A 40 2.44 -9.37 11.15
C GLN A 40 3.57 -8.71 10.36
N LEU A 41 3.88 -7.46 10.70
CA LEU A 41 5.11 -6.78 10.33
C LEU A 41 5.99 -6.61 11.58
N THR A 42 7.27 -6.97 11.49
CA THR A 42 8.23 -6.82 12.59
C THR A 42 9.49 -6.10 12.11
N ILE A 43 9.87 -5.04 12.81
CA ILE A 43 11.12 -4.30 12.62
C ILE A 43 11.94 -4.46 13.89
N LYS A 44 13.07 -5.17 13.82
CA LYS A 44 13.87 -5.57 14.98
C LYS A 44 15.32 -5.10 14.84
N VAL A 45 15.87 -4.56 15.93
CA VAL A 45 17.29 -4.22 16.08
C VAL A 45 17.75 -4.70 17.46
N GLY A 46 18.50 -5.80 17.50
CA GLY A 46 18.92 -6.44 18.75
C GLY A 46 17.72 -6.77 19.67
N GLY A 47 17.73 -6.23 20.89
CA GLY A 47 16.65 -6.38 21.87
C GLY A 47 15.43 -5.46 21.66
N ASN A 48 15.51 -4.49 20.75
CA ASN A 48 14.44 -3.53 20.48
C ASN A 48 13.64 -3.96 19.25
N PHE A 49 12.33 -3.73 19.26
CA PHE A 49 11.49 -4.04 18.11
C PHE A 49 10.16 -3.29 18.12
N VAL A 50 9.63 -3.11 16.91
CA VAL A 50 8.25 -2.70 16.65
C VAL A 50 7.56 -3.86 15.94
N THR A 51 6.40 -4.28 16.44
CA THR A 51 5.55 -5.27 15.78
C THR A 51 4.18 -4.68 15.50
N ILE A 52 3.66 -4.89 14.31
CA ILE A 52 2.29 -4.55 13.90
C ILE A 52 1.59 -5.86 13.61
N GLY A 53 0.46 -6.12 14.25
CA GLY A 53 -0.38 -7.29 13.98
C GLY A 53 -1.85 -6.99 14.23
N SER A 54 -2.68 -8.03 14.29
CA SER A 54 -4.14 -7.88 14.48
C SER A 54 -4.55 -7.18 15.78
N ALA A 55 -3.72 -7.26 16.82
CA ALA A 55 -3.94 -6.59 18.10
C ALA A 55 -3.49 -5.12 18.11
N GLY A 56 -2.89 -4.62 17.02
CA GLY A 56 -2.37 -3.26 16.91
C GLY A 56 -0.83 -3.20 16.89
N VAL A 57 -0.29 -2.08 17.35
CA VAL A 57 1.15 -1.77 17.35
C VAL A 57 1.74 -1.99 18.74
N SER A 58 2.82 -2.76 18.81
CA SER A 58 3.61 -2.96 20.03
C SER A 58 5.03 -2.46 19.81
N ILE A 59 5.53 -1.65 20.74
CA ILE A 59 6.88 -1.10 20.75
C ILE A 59 7.58 -1.59 22.01
N LYS A 60 8.71 -2.29 21.84
CA LYS A 60 9.52 -2.79 22.95
C LYS A 60 10.96 -2.32 22.77
N GLY A 61 11.54 -1.80 23.85
CA GLY A 61 12.95 -1.44 23.90
C GLY A 61 13.39 -1.08 25.32
N ALA A 62 14.70 -0.96 25.54
CA ALA A 62 15.25 -0.59 26.85
C ALA A 62 14.78 0.81 27.30
N SER A 63 14.55 1.71 26.35
CA SER A 63 13.90 3.00 26.56
C SER A 63 13.05 3.34 25.34
N VAL A 64 11.91 3.98 25.56
CA VAL A 64 11.05 4.54 24.50
C VAL A 64 10.83 6.01 24.86
N ALA A 65 11.40 6.91 24.07
CA ALA A 65 11.25 8.35 24.24
C ALA A 65 10.34 8.90 23.14
N ILE A 66 9.23 9.52 23.54
CA ILE A 66 8.33 10.24 22.64
C ILE A 66 8.62 11.72 22.81
N LYS A 67 9.13 12.37 21.76
CA LYS A 67 9.45 13.80 21.73
C LYS A 67 8.71 14.43 20.56
N ALA A 68 8.04 15.55 20.81
CA ALA A 68 7.34 16.32 19.80
C ALA A 68 7.55 17.80 20.06
N ASP A 69 7.74 18.58 18.98
CA ASP A 69 7.78 20.05 19.05
C ASP A 69 6.36 20.66 19.14
N GLY A 70 5.34 19.84 18.86
CA GLY A 70 3.92 20.18 18.98
C GLY A 70 3.19 19.31 20.01
N ILE A 71 1.89 19.08 19.79
CA ILE A 71 1.03 18.31 20.70
C ILE A 71 1.07 16.81 20.35
N VAL A 72 1.15 15.96 21.38
CA VAL A 72 0.88 14.52 21.27
C VAL A 72 -0.53 14.25 21.78
N SER A 73 -1.44 13.86 20.89
CA SER A 73 -2.80 13.43 21.25
C SER A 73 -2.86 11.90 21.34
N ILE A 74 -3.53 11.40 22.38
CA ILE A 74 -3.81 9.97 22.55
C ILE A 74 -5.31 9.83 22.77
N ASP A 75 -6.00 9.35 21.74
CA ASP A 75 -7.46 9.21 21.74
C ASP A 75 -7.86 7.75 21.98
N GLY A 76 -8.62 7.54 23.04
CA GLY A 76 -9.16 6.24 23.41
C GLY A 76 -10.04 6.39 24.64
N SER A 77 -11.04 5.52 24.80
CA SER A 77 -11.90 5.52 26.00
C SER A 77 -11.12 5.23 27.29
N MET A 78 -9.92 4.63 27.17
CA MET A 78 -9.01 4.34 28.28
C MET A 78 -7.56 4.39 27.81
N VAL A 79 -6.70 5.06 28.58
CA VAL A 79 -5.24 5.08 28.38
C VAL A 79 -4.58 4.55 29.65
N ASN A 80 -3.94 3.39 29.55
CA ASN A 80 -3.26 2.74 30.68
C ASN A 80 -1.76 3.06 30.63
N ILE A 81 -1.28 3.84 31.59
CA ILE A 81 0.14 4.13 31.79
C ILE A 81 0.56 3.45 33.10
N ASN A 82 1.27 2.32 32.98
CA ASN A 82 1.71 1.52 34.12
C ASN A 82 3.23 1.32 34.10
N CYS A 83 3.84 1.16 35.27
CA CYS A 83 5.27 0.90 35.44
C CYS A 83 5.64 -0.59 35.65
N GLY A 84 4.75 -1.54 35.33
CA GLY A 84 4.94 -2.99 35.58
C GLY A 84 4.94 -3.86 34.33
N GLY A 85 5.96 -4.70 34.16
CA GLY A 85 6.25 -5.44 32.93
C GLY A 85 5.79 -6.90 32.90
N SER A 86 5.11 -7.29 31.82
CA SER A 86 5.24 -8.61 31.21
C SER A 86 5.74 -8.44 29.77
N GLY A 87 6.81 -9.17 29.44
CA GLY A 87 7.54 -9.01 28.19
C GLY A 87 6.83 -9.70 27.03
N ALA A 88 6.24 -8.92 26.11
CA ALA A 88 6.03 -9.40 24.75
C ALA A 88 7.42 -9.72 24.16
N SER A 89 7.57 -10.88 23.54
CA SER A 89 8.77 -11.25 22.79
C SER A 89 8.47 -11.09 21.30
N ALA A 90 9.37 -10.47 20.54
CA ALA A 90 9.28 -10.55 19.08
C ALA A 90 9.52 -12.01 18.67
N GLY A 91 8.61 -12.58 17.90
CA GLY A 91 8.83 -13.89 17.29
C GLY A 91 10.12 -13.86 16.46
N SER A 92 10.99 -14.86 16.66
CA SER A 92 12.13 -15.08 15.77
C SER A 92 11.59 -15.60 14.44
N GLY A 93 11.49 -14.73 13.43
CA GLY A 93 11.29 -15.17 12.05
C GLY A 93 12.43 -16.06 11.59
N ALA A 94 12.24 -16.77 10.47
CA ALA A 94 13.18 -17.77 9.95
C ALA A 94 14.59 -17.24 9.59
N GLY A 95 14.81 -15.91 9.65
CA GLY A 95 16.08 -15.28 9.32
C GLY A 95 16.37 -15.27 7.82
N SER A 96 17.21 -14.34 7.38
CA SER A 96 17.76 -14.36 6.03
C SER A 96 18.98 -15.28 6.01
N SER A 97 18.96 -16.30 5.15
CA SER A 97 20.14 -17.12 4.84
C SER A 97 20.22 -17.43 3.34
N PRO A 98 20.28 -16.40 2.47
CA PRO A 98 20.46 -16.63 1.04
C PRO A 98 21.80 -17.36 0.81
N GLY A 99 21.78 -18.42 0.00
CA GLY A 99 23.00 -19.09 -0.42
C GLY A 99 23.90 -18.13 -1.19
N ALA A 100 25.22 -18.28 -1.03
CA ALA A 100 26.17 -17.53 -1.84
C ALA A 100 25.89 -17.80 -3.33
N PRO A 101 26.07 -16.79 -4.22
CA PRO A 101 26.06 -17.03 -5.65
C PRO A 101 27.07 -18.12 -5.98
N THR A 102 26.66 -19.17 -6.70
CA THR A 102 27.61 -20.13 -7.24
C THR A 102 28.51 -19.44 -8.24
N ASP A 103 29.81 -19.72 -8.19
CA ASP A 103 30.76 -19.23 -9.19
C ASP A 103 30.25 -19.57 -10.60
N PRO A 104 30.42 -18.66 -11.58
CA PRO A 104 30.06 -18.95 -12.95
C PRO A 104 30.82 -20.21 -13.41
N THR A 105 30.10 -21.12 -14.05
CA THR A 105 30.70 -22.30 -14.68
C THR A 105 31.81 -21.80 -15.60
N ALA A 106 33.02 -22.38 -15.47
CA ALA A 106 34.13 -22.02 -16.33
C ALA A 106 33.68 -22.05 -17.79
N PRO A 107 34.03 -21.03 -18.60
CA PRO A 107 33.75 -21.08 -20.03
C PRO A 107 34.29 -22.40 -20.56
N LEU A 108 33.44 -23.16 -21.26
CA LEU A 108 33.96 -24.27 -22.06
C LEU A 108 34.99 -23.64 -23.01
N GLU A 109 36.19 -24.22 -23.05
CA GLU A 109 37.19 -23.87 -24.06
C GLU A 109 36.47 -23.80 -25.41
N ALA A 110 36.65 -22.67 -26.10
CA ALA A 110 36.09 -22.51 -27.43
C ALA A 110 36.48 -23.75 -28.24
N ALA A 111 35.50 -24.40 -28.86
CA ALA A 111 35.81 -25.51 -29.76
C ALA A 111 36.89 -25.01 -30.72
N THR A 112 38.03 -25.69 -30.74
CA THR A 112 39.05 -25.50 -31.76
C THR A 112 38.41 -25.92 -33.07
N ALA A 113 37.68 -25.00 -33.70
CA ALA A 113 37.34 -25.11 -35.09
C ALA A 113 38.66 -24.91 -35.83
N ASP A 114 39.19 -25.99 -36.41
CA ASP A 114 40.22 -25.86 -37.42
C ASP A 114 39.68 -24.92 -38.51
N PRO A 115 40.34 -23.79 -38.82
CA PRO A 115 39.91 -22.89 -39.89
C PRO A 115 40.00 -23.62 -41.23
N GLY A 116 38.91 -24.24 -41.67
CA GLY A 116 38.87 -24.92 -42.97
C GLY A 116 38.01 -26.16 -43.08
N GLU A 117 37.52 -26.75 -41.99
CA GLU A 117 36.60 -27.89 -42.08
C GLU A 117 35.15 -27.38 -42.17
N LEU A 118 34.66 -27.25 -43.41
CA LEU A 118 33.23 -27.28 -43.66
C LEU A 118 32.77 -28.71 -43.36
N SER A 119 32.28 -28.96 -42.15
CA SER A 119 31.46 -30.15 -41.92
C SER A 119 30.27 -30.04 -42.86
N ASP A 120 30.10 -31.00 -43.78
CA ASP A 120 28.91 -31.13 -44.59
C ASP A 120 27.72 -31.20 -43.64
N ALA A 121 27.04 -30.06 -43.45
CA ALA A 121 25.75 -30.01 -42.83
C ALA A 121 24.81 -30.74 -43.80
N ALA A 122 24.74 -32.05 -43.64
CA ALA A 122 23.63 -32.84 -44.13
C ALA A 122 22.37 -32.16 -43.59
N ALA A 123 21.71 -31.43 -44.48
CA ALA A 123 20.40 -30.84 -44.24
C ALA A 123 19.49 -32.00 -43.82
N THR A 124 19.28 -32.14 -42.52
CA THR A 124 18.21 -32.97 -42.02
C THR A 124 16.97 -32.09 -42.14
N PRO A 125 16.00 -32.40 -43.01
CA PRO A 125 14.76 -31.67 -43.02
C PRO A 125 14.03 -31.94 -41.71
N GLU A 126 14.16 -31.05 -40.73
CA GLU A 126 13.19 -30.98 -39.64
C GLU A 126 11.86 -30.51 -40.23
N GLN A 127 10.99 -31.46 -40.54
CA GLN A 127 9.56 -31.19 -40.66
C GLN A 127 9.04 -30.79 -39.28
N LYS A 128 9.11 -29.51 -38.95
CA LYS A 128 8.30 -28.95 -37.86
C LYS A 128 6.92 -28.63 -38.44
N GLU A 129 6.00 -29.57 -38.27
CA GLU A 129 4.58 -29.37 -38.47
C GLU A 129 4.14 -28.09 -37.74
N ALA A 130 3.76 -27.06 -38.49
CA ALA A 130 3.16 -25.87 -37.94
C ALA A 130 1.80 -26.25 -37.39
N LYS A 131 1.68 -26.41 -36.07
CA LYS A 131 0.36 -26.43 -35.42
C LYS A 131 -0.27 -25.06 -35.63
N THR A 132 -1.31 -25.04 -36.47
CA THR A 132 -2.23 -23.91 -36.59
C THR A 132 -2.85 -23.64 -35.22
N PRO A 133 -2.87 -22.40 -34.71
CA PRO A 133 -3.71 -22.09 -33.56
C PRO A 133 -5.17 -22.26 -33.97
N ASP A 134 -5.92 -23.05 -33.19
CA ASP A 134 -7.36 -23.22 -33.39
C ASP A 134 -8.05 -21.86 -33.28
N SER A 135 -8.67 -21.43 -34.38
CA SER A 135 -9.48 -20.22 -34.40
C SER A 135 -10.72 -20.46 -33.54
N VAL A 136 -10.78 -19.86 -32.35
CA VAL A 136 -12.03 -19.78 -31.60
C VAL A 136 -12.93 -18.81 -32.34
N THR A 137 -13.96 -19.34 -32.98
CA THR A 137 -15.05 -18.53 -33.53
C THR A 137 -15.79 -17.90 -32.35
N VAL A 138 -15.65 -16.59 -32.18
CA VAL A 138 -16.50 -15.82 -31.27
C VAL A 138 -17.90 -15.80 -31.91
N GLY A 139 -18.80 -16.59 -31.35
CA GLY A 139 -20.22 -16.57 -31.70
C GLY A 139 -20.79 -15.17 -31.46
N GLY A 140 -21.64 -14.73 -32.39
CA GLY A 140 -22.24 -13.41 -32.39
C GLY A 140 -22.90 -13.04 -31.06
N TYR A 141 -22.69 -11.80 -30.64
CA TYR A 141 -23.44 -11.21 -29.54
C TYR A 141 -24.85 -10.89 -30.06
N GLU A 142 -25.86 -11.49 -29.47
CA GLU A 142 -27.25 -11.07 -29.59
C GLU A 142 -27.66 -10.44 -28.25
N PRO A 143 -28.13 -9.18 -28.21
CA PRO A 143 -28.60 -8.58 -26.97
C PRO A 143 -29.98 -9.15 -26.62
N ASP A 144 -30.06 -9.97 -25.56
CA ASP A 144 -31.33 -10.37 -24.97
C ASP A 144 -31.94 -9.18 -24.20
N SER A 145 -33.02 -8.68 -24.77
CA SER A 145 -34.00 -7.81 -24.15
C SER A 145 -35.04 -8.64 -23.38
N SER A 146 -34.80 -8.89 -22.09
CA SER A 146 -35.78 -8.95 -20.99
C SER A 146 -35.03 -9.52 -19.76
N SER A 147 -35.17 -9.07 -18.52
CA SER A 147 -36.36 -8.68 -17.79
C SER A 147 -35.93 -8.15 -16.40
N GLY A 148 -36.65 -7.12 -15.93
CA GLY A 148 -37.00 -6.82 -14.54
C GLY A 148 -35.97 -7.01 -13.41
N GLY A 149 -35.52 -5.89 -12.84
CA GLY A 149 -34.83 -5.86 -11.56
C GLY A 149 -34.85 -4.48 -10.88
N SER A 150 -35.93 -4.21 -10.15
CA SER A 150 -36.10 -3.23 -9.06
C SER A 150 -35.47 -1.83 -9.19
N SER A 151 -36.31 -0.90 -9.66
CA SER A 151 -36.45 0.42 -9.05
C SER A 151 -36.71 0.28 -7.54
N SER A 152 -35.74 0.63 -6.71
CA SER A 152 -36.04 1.06 -5.35
C SER A 152 -36.66 2.46 -5.44
N SER A 153 -37.95 2.48 -5.14
CA SER A 153 -38.79 3.63 -4.87
C SER A 153 -38.12 4.60 -3.90
N SER A 154 -37.58 5.70 -4.42
CA SER A 154 -37.50 6.97 -3.70
C SER A 154 -38.84 7.68 -3.90
N SER A 155 -39.88 7.19 -3.22
CA SER A 155 -41.15 7.91 -3.12
C SER A 155 -40.98 9.05 -2.12
N SER A 156 -40.88 10.26 -2.65
CA SER A 156 -41.54 11.48 -2.17
C SER A 156 -42.21 11.36 -0.78
N ALA A 157 -41.45 11.68 0.25
CA ALA A 157 -41.95 12.39 1.42
C ALA A 157 -41.15 13.68 1.48
N GLY A 158 -41.85 14.83 1.53
CA GLY A 158 -41.27 16.18 1.46
C GLY A 158 -40.02 16.28 2.33
N ASN A 159 -38.87 16.49 1.67
CA ASN A 159 -37.60 16.53 2.35
C ASN A 159 -37.44 17.94 2.92
N SER A 160 -38.03 18.18 4.10
CA SER A 160 -37.96 19.45 4.84
C SER A 160 -36.53 19.96 5.03
N GLN A 161 -35.54 19.08 4.90
CA GLN A 161 -34.12 19.39 4.91
C GLN A 161 -33.67 20.10 3.62
N ALA A 162 -34.24 19.79 2.46
CA ALA A 162 -33.87 20.43 1.19
C ALA A 162 -34.42 21.87 1.08
N GLU A 163 -35.63 22.12 1.59
CA GLU A 163 -36.17 23.48 1.68
C GLU A 163 -35.44 24.32 2.74
N ALA A 164 -35.11 23.74 3.91
CA ALA A 164 -34.32 24.43 4.93
C ALA A 164 -32.91 24.83 4.46
N LEU A 165 -32.30 24.03 3.57
CA LEU A 165 -31.00 24.35 2.98
C LEU A 165 -31.08 25.48 1.95
N ASN A 166 -32.16 25.57 1.18
CA ASN A 166 -32.37 26.68 0.24
C ASN A 166 -32.70 27.99 0.96
N GLU A 167 -33.49 27.96 2.03
CA GLU A 167 -33.85 29.17 2.80
C GLU A 167 -32.65 29.71 3.61
N ALA A 168 -31.76 28.82 4.08
CA ALA A 168 -30.49 29.20 4.72
C ALA A 168 -29.46 29.79 3.74
N ALA A 169 -29.49 29.36 2.46
CA ALA A 169 -28.62 29.88 1.41
C ALA A 169 -29.00 31.31 1.00
N GLU A 170 -30.28 31.67 1.04
CA GLU A 170 -30.75 33.02 0.71
C GLU A 170 -30.61 34.01 1.89
N SER A 171 -30.67 33.53 3.13
CA SER A 171 -30.59 34.38 4.34
C SER A 171 -29.18 34.62 4.87
N ALA A 172 -28.15 33.94 4.32
CA ALA A 172 -26.75 34.00 4.76
C ALA A 172 -26.55 33.82 6.28
N ALA A 173 -27.50 33.17 6.97
CA ALA A 173 -27.43 32.92 8.39
C ALA A 173 -26.58 31.66 8.65
N PRO A 174 -25.52 31.74 9.47
CA PRO A 174 -24.71 30.57 9.81
C PRO A 174 -25.52 29.61 10.69
N PHE A 175 -25.47 28.32 10.38
CA PHE A 175 -26.23 27.24 11.02
C PHE A 175 -25.85 26.93 12.49
N CYS A 176 -25.13 27.83 13.16
CA CYS A 176 -24.62 27.65 14.51
C CYS A 176 -25.18 28.75 15.42
N GLU A 177 -25.96 28.35 16.43
CA GLU A 177 -26.60 29.22 17.43
C GLU A 177 -25.59 30.17 18.10
N ARG A 178 -24.38 29.68 18.37
CA ARG A 178 -23.28 30.50 18.93
C ARG A 178 -22.75 31.56 17.97
N CYS A 179 -22.83 31.33 16.65
CA CYS A 179 -22.42 32.32 15.65
C CYS A 179 -23.48 33.41 15.47
N GLU A 180 -24.76 33.07 15.67
CA GLU A 180 -25.86 34.04 15.62
C GLU A 180 -25.85 34.97 16.85
N GLU A 181 -25.59 34.42 18.04
CA GLU A 181 -25.37 35.20 19.27
C GLU A 181 -24.18 36.17 19.12
N ALA A 182 -23.04 35.69 18.62
CA ALA A 182 -21.84 36.51 18.44
C ALA A 182 -22.06 37.68 17.46
N ARG A 183 -22.89 37.51 16.42
CA ARG A 183 -23.20 38.60 15.49
C ARG A 183 -24.10 39.66 16.13
N ARG A 184 -25.12 39.24 16.90
CA ARG A 184 -26.01 40.16 17.62
C ARG A 184 -25.25 40.97 18.67
N GLU A 185 -24.27 40.37 19.33
CA GLU A 185 -23.39 41.08 20.27
C GLU A 185 -22.50 42.10 19.56
N GLN A 186 -21.99 41.80 18.36
CA GLN A 186 -21.20 42.76 17.56
C GLN A 186 -22.05 43.91 17.01
N GLU A 187 -23.28 43.65 16.59
CA GLU A 187 -24.22 44.69 16.12
C GLU A 187 -24.65 45.63 17.25
N GLN A 188 -24.87 45.11 18.46
CA GLN A 188 -25.18 45.94 19.64
C GLN A 188 -24.00 46.81 20.08
N GLN A 189 -22.77 46.31 19.94
CA GLN A 189 -21.56 47.09 20.23
C GLN A 189 -21.33 48.22 19.21
N GLN A 190 -21.73 48.04 17.94
CA GLN A 190 -21.66 49.10 16.94
C GLN A 190 -22.78 50.15 17.09
N ALA A 191 -23.96 49.76 17.58
CA ALA A 191 -25.07 50.70 17.83
C ALA A 191 -24.90 51.53 19.11
N GLY A 192 -24.14 51.05 20.10
CA GLY A 192 -23.90 51.75 21.37
C GLY A 192 -22.73 52.75 21.35
N GLY A 193 -22.03 52.91 20.23
CA GLY A 193 -20.80 53.70 20.11
C GLY A 193 -20.95 55.12 19.59
N THR A 194 -22.15 55.71 19.59
CA THR A 194 -22.34 57.13 19.27
C THR A 194 -23.05 57.86 20.42
N SER A 195 -22.24 58.31 21.39
CA SER A 195 -22.58 59.42 22.29
C SER A 195 -21.31 60.15 22.69
#